data_AF-W9REC8-F1
#
_entry.id   AF-W9REC8-F1
#
_cell.length_a   1.000
_cell.length_b   1.000
_cell.length_c   1.000
_cell.angle_alpha   90.00
_cell.angle_beta   90.00
_cell.angle_gamma   90.00
#
_symmetry.space_group_name_H-M   'P 1'
#
loop_
_entity.id
_entity.type
_entity.pdbx_description
1 polymer ?
#
loop_
_entity_poly.entity_id
_entity_poly.type
_entity_poly.pdbx_seq_one_letter_code
_entity_poly.pdbx_strand_id
1 'polypeptide(L)'
;MQFQIRASSDETSSVDAGELFTDLKEKWDAVENKSTVLVYGGGAIVAVWLSAIIVGAINSVPLATFFSYHQLPKILELVGLGYTGWFVYRYLLFKSSRKELATDIEALKKKIAGTE
;
A
#
# COMPACT_ATOMS: atom_id res chain seq x y z
N MET A 1 55.98 -3.55 -39.78
CA MET A 1 55.33 -3.02 -38.56
C MET A 1 53.91 -3.52 -38.56
N GLN A 2 53.61 -4.48 -37.69
CA GLN A 2 52.35 -5.21 -37.65
C GLN A 2 51.58 -4.71 -36.42
N PHE A 3 50.58 -3.87 -36.64
CA PHE A 3 49.67 -3.45 -35.57
C PHE A 3 48.46 -4.39 -35.58
N GLN A 4 48.50 -5.38 -34.69
CA GLN A 4 47.33 -6.16 -34.34
C GLN A 4 46.39 -5.27 -33.53
N ILE A 5 45.31 -4.81 -34.14
CA ILE A 5 44.16 -4.27 -33.39
C ILE A 5 43.31 -5.48 -33.03
N ARG A 6 43.54 -5.94 -31.79
CA ARG A 6 42.82 -7.02 -31.12
C ARG A 6 41.48 -6.45 -30.65
N ALA A 7 40.40 -7.18 -30.95
CA ALA A 7 39.01 -6.84 -30.63
C ALA A 7 38.85 -6.36 -29.17
N SER A 8 38.27 -5.17 -28.99
CA SER A 8 37.61 -4.81 -27.73
C SER A 8 36.16 -5.21 -27.91
N SER A 9 35.78 -6.24 -27.17
CA SER A 9 34.50 -6.91 -27.19
C SER A 9 33.33 -5.96 -26.91
N ASP A 10 32.19 -6.29 -27.53
CA ASP A 10 30.87 -5.81 -27.13
C ASP A 10 30.64 -6.07 -25.64
N GLU A 11 30.73 -5.03 -24.83
CA GLU A 11 30.20 -5.03 -23.47
C GLU A 11 29.32 -3.80 -23.24
N THR A 12 28.46 -3.51 -24.22
CA THR A 12 27.18 -2.89 -23.92
C THR A 12 26.33 -3.96 -23.25
N SER A 13 26.38 -4.00 -21.92
CA SER A 13 25.54 -4.81 -21.05
C SER A 13 24.07 -4.63 -21.45
N SER A 14 23.58 -5.45 -22.37
CA SER A 14 22.16 -5.64 -22.59
C SER A 14 21.68 -6.28 -21.31
N VAL A 15 21.15 -5.47 -20.40
CA VAL A 15 20.45 -5.92 -19.22
C VAL A 15 19.38 -6.89 -19.72
N ASP A 16 19.65 -8.20 -19.59
CA ASP A 16 18.71 -9.21 -20.00
C ASP A 16 17.52 -9.10 -19.04
N ALA A 17 16.42 -8.53 -19.56
CA ALA A 17 15.25 -8.31 -18.73
C ALA A 17 14.74 -9.64 -18.17
N GLY A 18 14.92 -10.75 -18.90
CA GLY A 18 14.60 -12.09 -18.46
C GLY A 18 15.37 -12.48 -17.21
N GLU A 19 16.70 -12.29 -17.22
CA GLU A 19 17.58 -12.54 -16.07
C GLU A 19 17.20 -11.67 -14.85
N LEU A 20 16.92 -10.37 -15.05
CA LEU A 20 16.48 -9.50 -13.96
C LEU A 20 15.12 -9.91 -13.39
N PHE A 21 14.18 -10.31 -14.24
CA PHE A 21 12.87 -10.78 -13.78
C PHE A 21 12.99 -12.11 -13.02
N THR A 22 13.85 -13.03 -13.46
CA THR A 22 14.11 -14.29 -12.73
C THR A 22 14.77 -14.03 -11.38
N ASP A 23 15.73 -13.12 -11.32
CA ASP A 23 16.41 -12.74 -10.07
C ASP A 23 15.44 -12.04 -9.12
N LEU A 24 14.63 -11.09 -9.60
CA LEU A 24 13.60 -10.44 -8.79
C LEU A 24 12.57 -11.45 -8.28
N LYS A 25 12.19 -12.43 -9.10
CA LYS A 25 11.26 -13.49 -8.71
C LYS A 25 11.87 -14.40 -7.65
N GLU A 26 13.13 -14.79 -7.80
CA GLU A 26 13.84 -15.61 -6.81
C GLU A 26 13.98 -14.86 -5.49
N LYS A 27 14.37 -13.58 -5.52
CA LYS A 27 14.41 -12.72 -4.32
C LYS A 27 13.03 -12.49 -3.71
N TRP A 28 11.98 -12.39 -4.52
CA TRP A 28 10.61 -12.26 -4.06
C TRP A 28 10.08 -13.54 -3.42
N ASP A 29 10.46 -14.71 -3.92
CA ASP A 29 10.11 -16.01 -3.34
C ASP A 29 10.96 -16.36 -2.11
N ALA A 30 12.21 -15.88 -2.05
CA ALA A 30 13.09 -15.99 -0.88
C ALA A 30 12.71 -15.06 0.28
N VAL A 31 11.89 -14.02 0.03
CA VAL A 31 11.32 -13.19 1.10
C VAL A 31 10.28 -14.00 1.87
N GLU A 32 10.64 -14.44 3.08
CA GLU A 32 9.75 -15.18 3.98
C GLU A 32 8.51 -14.37 4.40
N ASN A 33 8.64 -13.04 4.50
CA ASN A 33 7.56 -12.15 4.94
C ASN A 33 7.12 -11.20 3.83
N LYS A 34 6.53 -11.75 2.77
CA LYS A 34 5.99 -10.98 1.64
C LYS A 34 5.03 -9.87 2.07
N SER A 35 4.23 -10.11 3.11
CA SER A 35 3.32 -9.10 3.68
C SER A 35 4.08 -7.93 4.31
N THR A 36 5.20 -8.17 4.99
CA THR A 36 6.00 -7.11 5.61
C THR A 36 6.68 -6.25 4.55
N VAL A 37 7.22 -6.86 3.49
CA VAL A 37 7.80 -6.12 2.36
C VAL A 37 6.74 -5.34 1.60
N LEU A 38 5.53 -5.89 1.45
CA LEU A 38 4.41 -5.17 0.85
C LEU A 38 3.99 -3.95 1.69
N VAL A 39 3.94 -4.11 3.02
CA VAL A 39 3.58 -3.05 3.95
C VAL A 39 4.65 -1.97 4.03
N TYR A 40 5.93 -2.35 4.18
CA TYR A 40 7.03 -1.39 4.20
C TYR A 40 7.28 -0.76 2.84
N GLY A 41 7.22 -1.54 1.76
CA GLY A 41 7.37 -1.06 0.39
C GLY A 41 6.22 -0.13 -0.02
N GLY A 42 4.97 -0.53 0.25
CA GLY A 42 3.80 0.32 0.06
C GLY A 42 3.86 1.58 0.93
N GLY A 43 4.25 1.45 2.20
CA GLY A 43 4.44 2.58 3.11
C GLY A 43 5.51 3.56 2.63
N ALA A 44 6.63 3.06 2.09
CA ALA A 44 7.68 3.89 1.51
C ALA A 44 7.19 4.67 0.30
N ILE A 45 6.41 4.05 -0.60
CA ILE A 45 5.81 4.73 -1.76
C ILE A 45 4.86 5.85 -1.30
N VAL A 46 3.99 5.55 -0.33
CA VAL A 46 3.07 6.55 0.24
C VAL A 46 3.84 7.69 0.90
N ALA A 47 4.91 7.40 1.63
CA ALA A 47 5.75 8.40 2.28
C ALA A 47 6.45 9.32 1.25
N VAL A 48 6.98 8.76 0.17
CA VAL A 48 7.59 9.54 -0.93
C VAL A 48 6.53 10.40 -1.63
N TRP A 49 5.36 9.84 -1.93
CA TRP A 49 4.26 10.59 -2.54
C TRP A 49 3.80 11.75 -1.65
N LEU A 50 3.67 11.52 -0.34
CA LEU A 50 3.29 12.55 0.62
C LEU A 50 4.38 13.62 0.76
N SER A 51 5.65 13.22 0.79
CA SER A 51 6.79 14.16 0.80
C SER A 51 6.80 15.04 -0.44
N ALA A 52 6.54 14.47 -1.63
CA ALA A 52 6.45 15.22 -2.88
C ALA A 52 5.32 16.27 -2.86
N ILE A 53 4.16 15.95 -2.25
CA ILE A 53 3.06 16.91 -2.06
C ILE A 53 3.50 18.07 -1.17
N ILE A 54 4.15 17.78 -0.04
CA ILE A 54 4.60 18.80 0.91
C ILE A 54 5.62 19.73 0.24
N VAL A 55 6.62 19.17 -0.44
CA VAL A 55 7.65 19.95 -1.15
C VAL A 55 7.04 20.77 -2.29
N GLY A 56 6.13 20.19 -3.06
CA GLY A 56 5.44 20.88 -4.15
C GLY A 56 4.60 22.08 -3.68
N ALA A 57 3.99 21.97 -2.50
CA ALA A 57 3.16 23.03 -1.94
C ALA A 57 3.95 24.18 -1.29
N ILE A 58 5.18 23.94 -0.82
CA ILE A 58 6.06 25.02 -0.35
C ILE A 58 6.34 26.02 -1.48
N ASN A 59 6.34 25.55 -2.73
CA ASN A 59 6.62 26.37 -3.91
C ASN A 59 5.36 26.96 -4.58
N SER A 60 4.14 26.59 -4.16
CA SER A 60 2.89 27.01 -4.81
C SER A 60 1.68 26.93 -3.85
N VAL A 61 1.39 28.05 -3.18
CA VAL A 61 0.07 28.39 -2.56
C VAL A 61 -0.27 27.58 -1.27
N PRO A 62 -0.93 28.19 -0.24
CA PRO A 62 -1.22 27.56 1.05
C PRO A 62 -1.83 26.15 0.97
N LEU A 63 -1.07 25.18 1.50
CA LEU A 63 -1.36 23.75 1.67
C LEU A 63 -2.82 23.38 2.02
N ALA A 64 -3.51 24.24 2.77
CA ALA A 64 -4.88 24.01 3.22
C ALA A 64 -5.89 23.95 2.06
N THR A 65 -5.66 24.67 0.96
CA THR A 65 -6.63 24.77 -0.15
C THR A 65 -6.52 23.60 -1.13
N PHE A 66 -5.32 23.07 -1.36
CA PHE A 66 -5.09 21.91 -2.25
C PHE A 66 -5.60 20.61 -1.63
N PHE A 67 -5.28 20.36 -0.36
CA PHE A 67 -5.69 19.13 0.32
C PHE A 67 -7.20 19.06 0.57
N SER A 68 -7.85 20.23 0.77
CA SER A 68 -9.27 20.32 1.09
C SER A 68 -10.20 20.08 -0.11
N TYR A 69 -9.85 20.54 -1.32
CA TYR A 69 -10.80 20.50 -2.43
C TYR A 69 -10.61 19.35 -3.43
N HIS A 70 -9.43 18.71 -3.48
CA HIS A 70 -9.12 17.79 -4.58
C HIS A 70 -8.97 16.30 -4.17
N GLN A 71 -8.70 15.99 -2.90
CA GLN A 71 -8.50 14.59 -2.46
C GLN A 71 -9.42 14.11 -1.32
N LEU A 72 -10.05 15.00 -0.53
CA LEU A 72 -10.92 14.62 0.59
C LEU A 72 -11.98 13.55 0.26
N PRO A 73 -12.80 13.68 -0.81
CA PRO A 73 -13.87 12.72 -1.06
C PRO A 73 -13.33 11.31 -1.36
N LYS A 74 -12.22 11.19 -2.10
CA LYS A 74 -11.61 9.91 -2.46
C LYS A 74 -10.91 9.23 -1.27
N ILE A 75 -10.30 10.03 -0.38
CA ILE A 75 -9.69 9.49 0.85
C ILE A 75 -10.77 8.99 1.80
N LEU A 76 -11.88 9.73 1.95
CA LEU A 76 -12.99 9.32 2.81
C LEU A 76 -13.66 8.02 2.29
N GLU A 77 -13.81 7.89 0.96
CA GLU A 77 -14.26 6.67 0.32
C GLU A 77 -13.28 5.50 0.55
N LEU A 78 -11.98 5.72 0.41
CA LEU A 78 -10.96 4.70 0.68
C LEU A 78 -10.93 4.28 2.15
N VAL A 79 -11.09 5.23 3.08
CA VAL A 79 -11.20 4.96 4.52
C VAL A 79 -12.46 4.14 4.81
N GLY A 80 -13.60 4.48 4.20
CA GLY A 80 -14.84 3.70 4.30
C GLY A 80 -14.68 2.27 3.78
N LEU A 81 -14.02 2.09 2.63
CA LEU A 81 -13.70 0.77 2.09
C LEU A 81 -12.74 -0.01 2.98
N GLY A 82 -11.71 0.66 3.51
CA GLY A 82 -10.75 0.05 4.44
C GLY A 82 -11.42 -0.42 5.72
N TYR A 83 -12.30 0.40 6.31
CA TYR A 83 -13.05 0.04 7.52
C TYR A 83 -14.04 -1.09 7.25
N THR A 84 -14.69 -1.08 6.09
CA THR A 84 -15.58 -2.18 5.66
C THR A 84 -14.81 -3.48 5.51
N GLY A 85 -13.64 -3.46 4.85
CA GLY A 85 -12.76 -4.63 4.72
C GLY A 85 -12.27 -5.17 6.07
N TRP A 86 -11.81 -4.28 6.96
CA TRP A 86 -11.39 -4.64 8.31
C TRP A 86 -12.55 -5.22 9.14
N PHE A 87 -13.74 -4.63 9.06
CA PHE A 87 -14.92 -5.10 9.78
C PHE A 87 -15.34 -6.51 9.32
N VAL A 88 -15.38 -6.74 8.00
CA VAL A 88 -15.68 -8.05 7.43
C VAL A 88 -14.64 -9.08 7.89
N TYR A 89 -13.36 -8.74 7.85
CA TYR A 89 -12.28 -9.62 8.30
C TYR A 89 -12.35 -9.94 9.79
N ARG A 90 -12.55 -8.92 10.63
CA ARG A 90 -12.51 -9.04 12.09
C ARG A 90 -13.76 -9.71 12.67
N TYR A 91 -14.94 -9.46 12.09
CA TYR A 91 -16.23 -9.86 12.70
C TYR A 91 -16.98 -10.93 11.90
N LEU A 92 -16.89 -10.98 10.57
CA LEU A 92 -17.64 -11.98 9.77
C LEU A 92 -16.85 -13.29 9.56
N LEU A 93 -15.54 -13.21 9.35
CA LEU A 93 -14.72 -14.41 9.10
C LEU A 93 -14.56 -15.29 10.36
N PHE A 94 -14.30 -14.69 11.53
CA PHE A 94 -14.07 -15.43 12.78
C PHE A 94 -15.35 -15.81 13.52
N LYS A 95 -15.51 -17.11 13.80
CA LYS A 95 -16.69 -17.67 14.50
C LYS A 95 -16.93 -17.06 15.90
N SER A 96 -15.88 -16.78 16.67
CA SER A 96 -16.01 -16.13 17.98
C SER A 96 -16.55 -14.72 17.86
N SER A 97 -16.08 -13.94 16.88
CA SER A 97 -16.52 -12.55 16.74
C SER A 97 -17.88 -12.39 16.05
N ARG A 98 -18.39 -13.43 15.38
CA ARG A 98 -19.82 -13.49 15.02
C ARG A 98 -20.73 -13.57 16.25
N LYS A 99 -20.30 -14.27 17.30
CA LYS A 99 -21.06 -14.35 18.57
C LYS A 99 -21.00 -13.02 19.32
N GLU A 100 -19.82 -12.40 19.41
CA GLU A 100 -19.69 -11.05 19.99
C GLU A 100 -20.57 -10.04 19.25
N LEU A 101 -20.54 -10.04 17.91
CA LEU A 101 -21.33 -9.08 17.12
C LEU A 101 -22.85 -9.26 17.32
N ALA A 102 -23.33 -10.51 17.45
CA ALA A 102 -24.74 -10.76 17.74
C ALA A 102 -25.13 -10.24 19.13
N THR A 103 -24.29 -10.47 20.14
CA THR A 103 -24.50 -9.95 21.50
C THR A 103 -24.43 -8.42 21.55
N ASP A 104 -23.49 -7.81 20.85
CA ASP A 104 -23.36 -6.35 20.75
C ASP A 104 -24.56 -5.71 20.04
N ILE A 105 -25.07 -6.34 18.98
CA ILE A 105 -26.29 -5.89 18.29
C ILE A 105 -27.50 -5.98 19.21
N GLU A 106 -27.65 -7.07 19.98
CA GLU A 106 -28.73 -7.19 20.97
C GLU A 106 -28.62 -6.12 22.06
N ALA A 107 -27.42 -5.87 22.58
CA ALA A 107 -27.15 -4.84 23.59
C ALA A 107 -27.41 -3.42 23.06
N LEU A 108 -26.97 -3.13 21.83
CA LEU A 108 -27.22 -1.86 21.13
C LEU A 108 -28.71 -1.66 20.88
N LYS A 109 -29.41 -2.72 20.44
CA LYS A 109 -30.87 -2.70 20.24
C LYS A 109 -31.59 -2.42 21.56
N LYS A 110 -31.16 -3.03 22.67
CA LYS A 110 -31.73 -2.79 24.00
C LYS A 110 -31.53 -1.34 24.46
N LYS A 111 -30.32 -0.79 24.25
CA LYS A 111 -30.00 0.61 24.55
C LYS A 111 -30.80 1.61 23.72
N ILE A 112 -30.97 1.35 22.43
CA ILE A 112 -31.69 2.26 21.53
C ILE A 112 -33.20 2.16 21.74
N ALA A 113 -33.73 0.97 22.04
CA ALA A 113 -35.14 0.76 22.35
C ALA A 113 -35.54 1.23 23.76
N GLY A 114 -34.60 1.78 24.55
CA GLY A 114 -34.87 2.33 25.89
C GLY A 114 -35.44 1.31 26.88
N THR A 115 -35.32 0.02 26.60
CA THR A 115 -35.78 -1.06 27.50
C THR A 115 -34.59 -1.49 28.33
N GLU A 116 -34.28 -0.72 29.36
CA GLU A 116 -33.37 -1.19 30.41
C GLU A 116 -33.98 -2.43 31.09
#